data_AF-A0A0N0P7N3-F1
#
_entry.id   AF-A0A0N0P7N3-F1
#
_cell.length_a   1.000
_cell.length_b   1.000
_cell.length_c   1.000
_cell.angle_alpha   90.00
_cell.angle_beta   90.00
_cell.angle_gamma   90.00
#
_symmetry.space_group_name_H-M   'P 1'
#
loop_
_entity.id
_entity.type
_entity.pdbx_description
1 polymer ?
#
loop_
_entity_poly.entity_id
_entity_poly.type
_entity_poly.pdbx_seq_one_letter_code
_entity_poly.pdbx_strand_id
1 'polypeptide(L)'
;MVRVVRRSLLDEVAERLPVSTTALVAIVVGAVTFYIFCRRKGIASRPSTTLRRPLNASKAEGGSSDLMTRIKQGSFMGKKVCIAWEVLHDGKAWKADGKALSVLQFYAFSSELYLMCHIEKAEDKKRILDLVKDIDGIERHRVLFCTTHKGYEAFTRQIDPSLLITHDAAQVSFLKRVIHSLVLVEGVSAVGGNVLCVPSVAALEVDAE
;
A
#
# COMPACT_ATOMS: atom_id res chain seq x y z
N MET A 1 -11.89 54.68 29.28
CA MET A 1 -11.27 53.64 28.43
C MET A 1 -11.84 52.29 28.83
N VAL A 2 -12.79 51.75 28.05
CA VAL A 2 -13.47 50.48 28.34
C VAL A 2 -12.68 49.35 27.68
N ARG A 3 -12.08 48.46 28.48
CA ARG A 3 -11.50 47.20 27.97
C ARG A 3 -12.64 46.25 27.64
N VAL A 4 -12.86 46.02 26.36
CA VAL A 4 -13.72 44.93 25.88
C VAL A 4 -12.92 43.63 26.02
N VAL A 5 -13.21 42.86 27.07
CA VAL A 5 -12.74 41.49 27.22
C VAL A 5 -13.52 40.65 26.21
N ARG A 6 -12.87 40.22 25.13
CA ARG A 6 -13.44 39.22 24.21
C ARG A 6 -13.51 37.89 24.97
N ARG A 7 -14.71 37.51 25.41
CA ARG A 7 -14.99 36.15 25.87
C ARG A 7 -14.92 35.21 24.67
N SER A 8 -14.21 34.11 24.85
CA SER A 8 -14.05 33.06 23.85
C SER A 8 -15.38 32.32 23.71
N LEU A 9 -15.84 32.11 22.47
CA LEU A 9 -17.04 31.33 22.16
C LEU A 9 -17.00 29.90 22.74
N LEU A 10 -15.81 29.40 23.09
CA LEU A 10 -15.63 28.09 23.71
C LEU A 10 -16.13 28.05 25.17
N ASP A 11 -15.99 29.15 25.92
CA ASP A 11 -16.50 29.21 27.30
C ASP A 11 -18.02 29.26 27.32
N GLU A 12 -18.63 29.87 26.29
CA GLU A 12 -20.09 30.02 26.20
C GLU A 12 -20.80 28.71 25.78
N VAL A 13 -20.08 27.79 25.13
CA VAL A 13 -20.57 26.44 24.81
C VAL A 13 -20.39 25.48 26.00
N ALA A 14 -19.36 25.70 26.83
CA ALA A 14 -19.08 24.84 27.99
C ALA A 14 -20.06 25.04 29.15
N GLU A 15 -20.57 26.26 29.38
CA GLU A 15 -21.44 26.55 30.53
C GLU A 15 -22.94 26.20 30.35
N ARG A 16 -23.40 25.81 29.14
CA ARG A 16 -24.85 25.72 28.85
C ARG A 16 -25.43 24.36 28.46
N LEU A 17 -24.67 23.27 28.50
CA LEU A 17 -25.23 21.96 28.18
C LEU A 17 -25.34 21.09 29.44
N PRO A 18 -26.55 20.81 29.96
CA PRO A 18 -26.74 19.62 30.75
C PRO A 18 -26.39 18.47 29.81
N VAL A 19 -25.29 17.78 30.08
CA VAL A 19 -24.78 16.70 29.22
C VAL A 19 -25.78 15.53 29.30
N SER A 20 -26.83 15.64 28.50
CA SER A 20 -27.84 14.61 28.32
C SER A 20 -27.17 13.41 27.68
N THR A 21 -27.52 12.21 28.13
CA THR A 21 -27.00 10.95 27.62
C THR A 21 -27.10 10.84 26.09
N THR A 22 -28.10 11.48 25.50
CA THR A 22 -28.28 11.59 24.04
C THR A 22 -27.17 12.39 23.35
N ALA A 23 -26.65 13.45 23.97
CA ALA A 23 -25.54 14.24 23.44
C ALA A 23 -24.22 13.45 23.48
N LEU A 24 -23.98 12.68 24.55
CA LEU A 24 -22.83 11.78 24.63
C LEU A 24 -22.89 10.68 23.57
N VAL A 25 -24.05 10.05 23.37
CA VAL A 25 -24.23 9.03 22.33
C VAL A 25 -24.01 9.65 20.94
N ALA A 26 -24.54 10.85 20.67
CA ALA A 26 -24.32 11.52 19.39
C ALA A 26 -22.84 11.85 19.15
N ILE A 27 -22.10 12.27 20.18
CA ILE A 27 -20.66 12.52 20.09
C ILE A 27 -19.89 11.23 19.84
N VAL A 28 -20.21 10.14 20.55
CA VAL A 28 -19.55 8.84 20.39
C VAL A 28 -19.83 8.26 19.00
N VAL A 29 -21.09 8.26 18.56
CA VAL A 29 -21.47 7.79 17.22
C VAL A 29 -20.83 8.68 16.16
N GLY A 30 -20.82 10.00 16.34
CA GLY A 30 -20.15 10.95 15.46
C GLY A 30 -18.65 10.69 15.36
N ALA A 31 -17.98 10.47 16.49
CA ALA A 31 -16.55 10.18 16.56
C ALA A 31 -16.21 8.83 15.93
N VAL A 32 -17.00 7.78 16.16
CA VAL A 32 -16.81 6.46 15.56
C VAL A 32 -17.06 6.53 14.04
N THR A 33 -18.10 7.22 13.61
CA THR A 33 -18.42 7.40 12.19
C THR A 33 -17.35 8.23 11.50
N PHE A 34 -16.86 9.31 12.14
CA PHE A 34 -15.76 10.12 11.64
C PHE A 34 -14.45 9.35 11.62
N TYR A 35 -14.16 8.54 12.63
CA TYR A 35 -12.99 7.67 12.68
C TYR A 35 -13.02 6.64 11.54
N ILE A 36 -14.15 5.96 11.32
CA ILE A 36 -14.35 5.04 10.20
C ILE A 36 -14.24 5.80 8.87
N PHE A 37 -14.79 7.00 8.76
CA PHE A 37 -14.73 7.81 7.54
C PHE A 37 -13.31 8.31 7.23
N CYS A 38 -12.55 8.74 8.23
CA CYS A 38 -11.14 9.13 8.09
C CYS A 38 -10.24 7.94 7.81
N ARG A 39 -10.54 6.75 8.34
CA ARG A 39 -9.85 5.52 7.94
C ARG A 39 -10.20 5.08 6.52
N ARG A 40 -11.47 5.20 6.12
CA ARG A 40 -11.96 4.77 4.80
C ARG A 40 -11.59 5.77 3.70
N LYS A 41 -11.46 7.05 4.04
CA LYS A 41 -10.75 8.07 3.25
C LYS A 41 -9.34 8.21 3.80
N GLY A 42 -8.56 7.12 3.73
CA GLY A 42 -7.10 7.28 3.66
C GLY A 42 -6.83 8.33 2.60
N ILE A 43 -6.33 9.48 3.08
CA ILE A 43 -5.74 10.62 2.38
C ILE A 43 -6.22 10.70 0.93
N ALA A 44 -7.16 11.63 0.64
CA ALA A 44 -7.34 12.13 -0.71
C ALA A 44 -5.96 12.59 -1.20
N SER A 45 -5.26 11.68 -1.89
CA SER A 45 -3.97 11.91 -2.48
C SER A 45 -4.25 12.95 -3.55
N ARG A 46 -4.00 14.21 -3.19
CA ARG A 46 -3.77 15.26 -4.18
C ARG A 46 -2.83 14.64 -5.21
N PRO A 47 -3.11 14.77 -6.53
CA PRO A 47 -2.18 14.29 -7.53
C PRO A 47 -0.82 14.86 -7.18
N SER A 48 0.16 13.98 -6.96
CA SER A 48 1.54 14.35 -6.72
C SER A 48 1.92 15.32 -7.82
N THR A 49 1.94 16.61 -7.48
CA THR A 49 2.41 17.65 -8.37
C THR A 49 3.85 17.28 -8.59
N THR A 50 4.13 16.87 -9.83
CA THR A 50 5.42 16.37 -10.26
C THR A 50 6.42 17.52 -10.11
N LEU A 51 6.96 17.69 -8.92
CA LEU A 51 8.18 18.44 -8.68
C LEU A 51 9.25 17.64 -9.41
N ARG A 52 9.51 18.04 -10.66
CA ARG A 52 10.63 17.58 -11.47
C ARG A 52 11.88 17.66 -10.61
N ARG A 53 12.31 16.51 -10.10
CA ARG A 53 13.58 16.38 -9.41
C ARG A 53 14.67 16.79 -10.40
N PRO A 54 15.55 17.75 -10.06
CA PRO A 54 16.66 18.10 -10.93
C PRO A 54 17.52 16.86 -11.15
N LEU A 55 17.95 16.64 -12.39
CA LEU A 55 18.68 15.47 -12.89
C LEU A 55 20.05 15.20 -12.21
N ASN A 56 20.43 16.00 -11.21
CA ASN A 56 21.78 16.01 -10.60
C ASN A 56 21.77 15.73 -9.08
N ALA A 57 20.83 14.94 -8.57
CA ALA A 57 20.96 14.42 -7.20
C ALA A 57 21.97 13.27 -7.21
N SER A 58 23.10 13.45 -6.52
CA SER A 58 24.19 12.48 -6.38
C SER A 58 23.66 11.11 -5.98
N LYS A 59 24.08 10.11 -6.76
CA LYS A 59 23.80 8.68 -6.59
C LYS A 59 24.42 8.21 -5.26
N ALA A 60 23.63 8.20 -4.18
CA ALA A 60 24.06 7.62 -2.92
C ALA A 60 24.03 6.09 -3.05
N GLU A 61 25.15 5.44 -2.80
CA GLU A 61 25.38 3.99 -2.84
C GLU A 61 24.65 3.19 -1.74
N GLY A 62 23.63 3.76 -1.08
CA GLY A 62 22.89 3.14 0.03
C GLY A 62 21.56 2.47 -0.32
N GLY A 63 21.23 2.35 -1.61
CA GLY A 63 19.84 2.15 -2.08
C GLY A 63 19.12 0.85 -1.65
N SER A 64 19.83 -0.28 -1.51
CA SER A 64 19.20 -1.57 -1.17
C SER A 64 18.87 -1.68 0.32
N SER A 65 19.82 -1.31 1.20
CA SER A 65 19.61 -1.28 2.66
C SER A 65 18.54 -0.28 3.05
N ASP A 66 18.48 0.87 2.37
CA ASP A 66 17.48 1.92 2.61
C ASP A 66 16.07 1.47 2.22
N LEU A 67 15.92 0.66 1.16
CA LEU A 67 14.60 0.16 0.78
C LEU A 67 14.08 -0.89 1.78
N MET A 68 14.95 -1.80 2.25
CA MET A 68 14.55 -2.80 3.24
C MET A 68 14.12 -2.15 4.56
N THR A 69 14.87 -1.17 5.07
CA THR A 69 14.48 -0.42 6.28
C THR A 69 13.17 0.31 6.08
N ARG A 70 12.96 0.94 4.92
CA ARG A 70 11.70 1.59 4.56
C ARG A 70 10.50 0.65 4.49
N ILE A 71 10.69 -0.59 4.08
CA ILE A 71 9.64 -1.63 4.10
C ILE A 71 9.32 -2.00 5.55
N LYS A 72 10.35 -2.32 6.35
CA LYS A 72 10.21 -2.69 7.77
C LYS A 72 9.63 -1.58 8.64
N GLN A 73 9.87 -0.32 8.30
CA GLN A 73 9.32 0.85 9.00
C GLN A 73 7.93 1.25 8.50
N GLY A 74 7.31 0.48 7.60
CA GLY A 74 5.95 0.78 7.11
C GLY A 74 5.87 2.06 6.26
N SER A 75 6.95 2.51 5.61
CA SER A 75 6.94 3.76 4.83
C SER A 75 6.01 3.76 3.59
N PHE A 76 5.41 2.62 3.29
CA PHE A 76 4.46 2.39 2.20
C PHE A 76 2.99 2.35 2.65
N MET A 77 2.72 2.47 3.95
CA MET A 77 1.36 2.56 4.48
C MET A 77 0.62 3.76 3.85
N GLY A 78 -0.65 3.54 3.48
CA GLY A 78 -1.49 4.52 2.80
C GLY A 78 -1.09 4.84 1.36
N LYS A 79 -0.09 4.15 0.80
CA LYS A 79 0.34 4.32 -0.60
C LYS A 79 -0.15 3.17 -1.47
N LYS A 80 -0.07 3.38 -2.79
CA LYS A 80 -0.34 2.33 -3.78
C LYS A 80 0.78 1.29 -3.77
N VAL A 81 0.42 0.04 -3.54
CA VAL A 81 1.35 -1.10 -3.53
C VAL A 81 0.87 -2.12 -4.55
N CYS A 82 1.74 -2.53 -5.46
CA CYS A 82 1.48 -3.62 -6.41
C CYS A 82 2.24 -4.87 -6.01
N ILE A 83 1.54 -6.01 -5.93
CA ILE A 83 2.16 -7.30 -5.65
C ILE A 83 1.79 -8.28 -6.76
N ALA A 84 2.80 -8.92 -7.34
CA ALA A 84 2.61 -10.03 -8.27
C ALA A 84 2.08 -11.26 -7.54
N TRP A 85 1.01 -11.86 -8.04
CA TRP A 85 0.36 -13.02 -7.43
C TRP A 85 1.32 -14.21 -7.28
N GLU A 86 2.21 -14.40 -8.24
CA GLU A 86 3.15 -15.51 -8.32
C GLU A 86 4.27 -15.42 -7.26
N VAL A 87 4.44 -14.25 -6.65
CA VAL A 87 5.32 -14.06 -5.48
C VAL A 87 4.66 -14.59 -4.21
N LEU A 88 3.32 -14.60 -4.16
CA LEU A 88 2.56 -14.96 -2.97
C LEU A 88 2.14 -16.42 -2.96
N HIS A 89 1.85 -16.97 -4.14
CA HIS A 89 1.24 -18.28 -4.28
C HIS A 89 1.90 -19.06 -5.43
N ASP A 90 2.23 -20.32 -5.19
CA ASP A 90 2.89 -21.20 -6.18
C ASP A 90 1.92 -21.99 -7.07
N GLY A 91 0.61 -21.76 -6.87
CA GLY A 91 -0.48 -22.45 -7.56
C GLY A 91 -1.12 -23.58 -6.75
N LYS A 92 -0.47 -24.02 -5.68
CA LYS A 92 -0.98 -25.04 -4.74
C LYS A 92 -1.13 -24.50 -3.32
N ALA A 93 -0.17 -23.71 -2.84
CA ALA A 93 -0.12 -23.16 -1.51
C ALA A 93 0.47 -21.75 -1.48
N TRP A 94 0.25 -21.08 -0.34
CA TRP A 94 0.92 -19.83 -0.02
C TRP A 94 2.42 -20.07 0.16
N LYS A 95 3.23 -19.25 -0.53
CA LYS A 95 4.69 -19.33 -0.46
C LYS A 95 5.23 -19.00 0.94
N ALA A 96 6.45 -19.45 1.18
CA ALA A 96 7.20 -19.23 2.42
C ALA A 96 6.42 -19.67 3.68
N ASP A 97 5.90 -20.89 3.66
CA ASP A 97 5.17 -21.50 4.77
C ASP A 97 3.99 -20.65 5.27
N GLY A 98 3.29 -19.99 4.35
CA GLY A 98 2.16 -19.12 4.68
C GLY A 98 2.53 -17.69 5.04
N LYS A 99 3.81 -17.34 5.19
CA LYS A 99 4.24 -15.96 5.47
C LYS A 99 3.88 -14.98 4.34
N ALA A 100 3.77 -15.48 3.11
CA ALA A 100 3.24 -14.70 1.99
C ALA A 100 1.85 -14.13 2.28
N LEU A 101 0.99 -14.91 2.96
CA LEU A 101 -0.35 -14.47 3.36
C LEU A 101 -0.29 -13.33 4.38
N SER A 102 0.60 -13.41 5.37
CA SER A 102 0.80 -12.35 6.36
C SER A 102 1.26 -11.04 5.71
N VAL A 103 2.20 -11.11 4.77
CA VAL A 103 2.66 -9.94 3.99
C VAL A 103 1.52 -9.37 3.16
N LEU A 104 0.73 -10.23 2.51
CA LEU A 104 -0.45 -9.81 1.75
C LEU A 104 -1.47 -9.09 2.64
N GLN A 105 -1.81 -9.67 3.80
CA GLN A 105 -2.76 -9.11 4.76
C GLN A 105 -2.28 -7.77 5.32
N PHE A 106 -0.99 -7.65 5.64
CA PHE A 106 -0.40 -6.39 6.08
C PHE A 106 -0.63 -5.28 5.06
N TYR A 107 -0.33 -5.51 3.78
CA TYR A 107 -0.54 -4.50 2.75
C TYR A 107 -2.01 -4.29 2.38
N ALA A 108 -2.84 -5.33 2.44
CA ALA A 108 -4.27 -5.21 2.23
C ALA A 108 -4.94 -4.31 3.28
N PHE A 109 -4.49 -4.39 4.54
CA PHE A 109 -5.02 -3.58 5.63
C PHE A 109 -4.43 -2.17 5.69
N SER A 110 -3.13 -2.03 5.37
CA SER A 110 -2.39 -0.79 5.61
C SER A 110 -2.24 0.11 4.39
N SER A 111 -2.50 -0.38 3.18
CA SER A 111 -2.13 0.28 1.93
C SER A 111 -3.19 0.13 0.84
N GLU A 112 -3.07 0.90 -0.24
CA GLU A 112 -3.87 0.68 -1.44
C GLU A 112 -3.27 -0.46 -2.26
N LEU A 113 -3.63 -1.70 -1.90
CA LEU A 113 -3.10 -2.90 -2.53
C LEU A 113 -3.74 -3.17 -3.89
N TYR A 114 -2.91 -3.41 -4.90
CA TYR A 114 -3.24 -3.93 -6.22
C TYR A 114 -2.56 -5.28 -6.41
N LEU A 115 -3.37 -6.32 -6.65
CA LEU A 115 -2.87 -7.65 -6.98
C LEU A 115 -2.76 -7.77 -8.49
N MET A 116 -1.56 -8.05 -8.95
CA MET A 116 -1.26 -8.25 -10.37
C MET A 116 -1.14 -9.74 -10.64
N CYS A 117 -2.08 -10.30 -11.37
CA CYS A 117 -2.17 -11.73 -11.64
C CYS A 117 -1.92 -12.00 -13.12
N HIS A 118 -0.89 -12.79 -13.44
CA HIS A 118 -0.76 -13.38 -14.76
C HIS A 118 -1.67 -14.61 -14.86
N ILE A 119 -2.53 -14.64 -15.88
CA ILE A 119 -3.44 -15.77 -16.11
C ILE A 119 -3.38 -16.21 -17.57
N GLU A 120 -3.41 -17.52 -17.79
CA GLU A 120 -3.57 -18.10 -19.12
C GLU A 120 -5.02 -18.50 -19.38
N LYS A 121 -5.72 -18.96 -18.34
CA LYS A 121 -7.08 -19.50 -18.44
C LYS A 121 -8.07 -18.72 -17.58
N ALA A 122 -9.33 -18.72 -17.99
CA ALA A 122 -10.42 -18.12 -17.23
C ALA A 122 -10.67 -18.81 -15.87
N GLU A 123 -10.30 -20.09 -15.76
CA GLU A 123 -10.39 -20.85 -14.51
C GLU A 123 -9.42 -20.32 -13.44
N ASP A 124 -8.22 -19.88 -13.84
CA ASP A 124 -7.23 -19.30 -12.93
C ASP A 124 -7.77 -18.04 -12.26
N LYS A 125 -8.49 -17.22 -13.04
CA LYS A 125 -9.16 -16.03 -12.52
C LYS A 125 -10.13 -16.38 -11.40
N LYS A 126 -10.97 -17.39 -11.59
CA LYS A 126 -11.97 -17.80 -10.58
C LYS A 126 -11.27 -18.32 -9.33
N ARG A 127 -10.27 -19.18 -9.50
CA ARG A 127 -9.47 -19.73 -8.39
C ARG A 127 -8.80 -18.65 -7.56
N ILE A 128 -8.15 -17.68 -8.20
CA ILE A 128 -7.49 -16.57 -7.49
C ILE A 128 -8.51 -15.72 -6.74
N LEU A 129 -9.63 -15.38 -7.38
CA LEU A 129 -10.70 -14.62 -6.72
C LEU A 129 -11.26 -15.38 -5.51
N ASP A 130 -11.43 -16.70 -5.61
CA ASP A 130 -11.91 -17.53 -4.50
C ASP A 130 -10.91 -17.60 -3.34
N LEU A 131 -9.60 -17.50 -3.60
CA LEU A 131 -8.56 -17.48 -2.56
C LEU A 131 -8.45 -16.13 -1.83
N VAL A 132 -8.70 -15.02 -2.54
CA VAL A 132 -8.54 -13.68 -1.97
C VAL A 132 -9.83 -13.08 -1.42
N LYS A 133 -11.01 -13.69 -1.71
CA LYS A 133 -12.32 -13.15 -1.29
C LYS A 133 -12.48 -13.04 0.24
N ASP A 134 -11.82 -13.92 0.98
CA ASP A 134 -11.93 -14.02 2.44
C ASP A 134 -10.83 -13.19 3.15
N ILE A 135 -10.01 -12.46 2.39
CA ILE A 135 -8.96 -11.61 2.93
C ILE A 135 -9.48 -10.18 3.05
N ASP A 136 -9.63 -9.72 4.29
CA ASP A 136 -10.05 -8.35 4.58
C ASP A 136 -9.09 -7.31 3.98
N GLY A 137 -9.67 -6.25 3.41
CA GLY A 137 -8.92 -5.15 2.78
C GLY A 137 -8.63 -5.34 1.29
N ILE A 138 -8.86 -6.53 0.72
CA ILE A 138 -8.70 -6.74 -0.73
C ILE A 138 -9.99 -6.40 -1.47
N GLU A 139 -9.95 -5.30 -2.22
CA GLU A 139 -11.05 -4.90 -3.08
C GLU A 139 -11.00 -5.62 -4.43
N ARG A 140 -12.12 -6.25 -4.83
CA ARG A 140 -12.20 -7.05 -6.07
C ARG A 140 -11.73 -6.31 -7.32
N HIS A 141 -11.96 -5.00 -7.42
CA HIS A 141 -11.58 -4.20 -8.59
C HIS A 141 -10.08 -3.86 -8.62
N ARG A 142 -9.33 -4.15 -7.55
CA ARG A 142 -7.87 -4.00 -7.48
C ARG A 142 -7.14 -5.32 -7.72
N VAL A 143 -7.87 -6.41 -7.96
CA VAL A 143 -7.31 -7.68 -8.44
C VAL A 143 -7.34 -7.64 -9.98
N LEU A 144 -6.18 -7.43 -10.57
CA LEU A 144 -5.99 -7.17 -11.98
C LEU A 144 -5.42 -8.41 -12.67
N PHE A 145 -6.05 -8.79 -13.77
CA PHE A 145 -5.72 -10.00 -14.52
C PHE A 145 -5.10 -9.64 -15.87
N CYS A 146 -3.94 -10.21 -16.16
CA CYS A 146 -3.18 -9.96 -17.38
C CYS A 146 -2.84 -11.28 -18.06
N THR A 147 -3.08 -11.38 -19.36
CA THR A 147 -2.63 -12.54 -20.16
C THR A 147 -1.28 -12.33 -20.83
N THR A 148 -0.75 -11.09 -20.79
CA THR A 148 0.51 -10.74 -21.46
C THR A 148 1.40 -9.92 -20.54
N HIS A 149 2.72 -10.08 -20.69
CA HIS A 149 3.72 -9.27 -19.99
C HIS A 149 3.57 -7.77 -20.28
N LYS A 150 3.25 -7.40 -21.53
CA LYS A 150 2.99 -6.00 -21.91
C LYS A 150 1.77 -5.42 -21.19
N GLY A 151 0.72 -6.22 -20.99
CA GLY A 151 -0.46 -5.81 -20.23
C GLY A 151 -0.09 -5.50 -18.78
N TYR A 152 0.72 -6.37 -18.16
CA TYR A 152 1.23 -6.16 -16.81
C TYR A 152 1.98 -4.82 -16.71
N GLU A 153 2.95 -4.59 -17.59
CA GLU A 153 3.74 -3.35 -17.62
C GLU A 153 2.87 -2.10 -17.81
N ALA A 154 1.88 -2.17 -18.70
CA ALA A 154 0.95 -1.07 -18.95
C ALA A 154 0.13 -0.73 -17.71
N PHE A 155 -0.43 -1.74 -17.03
CA PHE A 155 -1.16 -1.54 -15.78
C PHE A 155 -0.27 -0.98 -14.68
N THR A 156 0.93 -1.52 -14.48
CA THR A 156 1.84 -1.02 -13.45
C THR A 156 2.18 0.46 -13.67
N ARG A 157 2.38 0.88 -14.93
CA ARG A 157 2.60 2.29 -15.27
C ARG A 157 1.39 3.17 -15.03
N GLN A 158 0.19 2.66 -15.31
CA GLN A 158 -1.05 3.41 -15.11
C GLN A 158 -1.40 3.57 -13.63
N ILE A 159 -1.16 2.55 -12.82
CA ILE A 159 -1.39 2.58 -11.38
C ILE A 159 -0.41 3.55 -10.70
N ASP A 160 0.85 3.55 -11.17
CA ASP A 160 1.98 4.28 -10.61
C ASP A 160 2.19 3.94 -9.12
N PRO A 161 2.50 2.67 -8.79
CA PRO A 161 2.67 2.23 -7.42
C PRO A 161 3.94 2.83 -6.79
N SER A 162 3.85 3.11 -5.50
CA SER A 162 5.02 3.49 -4.69
C SER A 162 5.94 2.30 -4.42
N LEU A 163 5.40 1.09 -4.41
CA LEU A 163 6.13 -0.18 -4.22
C LEU A 163 5.60 -1.23 -5.19
N LEU A 164 6.50 -1.89 -5.93
CA LEU A 164 6.19 -3.08 -6.73
C LEU A 164 6.98 -4.28 -6.21
N ILE A 165 6.30 -5.36 -5.89
CA ILE A 165 6.89 -6.65 -5.51
C ILE A 165 6.62 -7.66 -6.63
N THR A 166 7.68 -8.16 -7.28
CA THR A 166 7.58 -9.12 -8.38
C THR A 166 8.71 -10.16 -8.32
N HIS A 167 8.54 -11.29 -9.02
CA HIS A 167 9.58 -12.30 -9.22
C HIS A 167 10.22 -12.19 -10.62
N ASP A 168 9.66 -11.37 -11.52
CA ASP A 168 10.08 -11.27 -12.91
C ASP A 168 11.18 -10.19 -13.07
N ALA A 169 12.42 -10.65 -13.31
CA ALA A 169 13.56 -9.78 -13.52
C ALA A 169 13.44 -8.90 -14.79
N ALA A 170 12.76 -9.38 -15.84
CA ALA A 170 12.55 -8.62 -17.06
C ALA A 170 11.63 -7.43 -16.78
N GLN A 171 10.54 -7.63 -16.04
CA GLN A 171 9.65 -6.55 -15.59
C GLN A 171 10.40 -5.51 -14.77
N VAL A 172 11.23 -5.94 -13.81
CA VAL A 172 12.03 -5.01 -12.99
C VAL A 172 13.00 -4.21 -13.86
N SER A 173 13.66 -4.85 -14.83
CA SER A 173 14.60 -4.17 -15.73
C SER A 173 13.96 -3.04 -16.53
N PHE A 174 12.68 -3.21 -16.89
CA PHE A 174 11.89 -2.25 -17.64
C PHE A 174 11.29 -1.17 -16.74
N LEU A 175 10.73 -1.56 -15.60
CA LEU A 175 9.99 -0.68 -14.69
C LEU A 175 10.89 0.13 -13.75
N LYS A 176 12.16 -0.23 -13.58
CA LYS A 176 13.12 0.53 -12.74
C LYS A 176 13.31 1.99 -13.12
N ARG A 177 12.96 2.37 -14.35
CA ARG A 177 13.02 3.77 -14.80
C ARG A 177 11.78 4.58 -14.43
N VAL A 178 10.70 3.91 -14.07
CA VAL A 178 9.38 4.51 -13.83
C VAL A 178 9.00 4.41 -12.36
N ILE A 179 9.24 3.25 -11.74
CA ILE A 179 8.81 2.95 -10.37
C ILE A 179 9.92 3.27 -9.36
N HIS A 180 9.53 3.94 -8.27
CA HIS A 180 10.44 4.46 -7.26
C HIS A 180 11.04 3.39 -6.34
N SER A 181 10.33 2.30 -6.09
CA SER A 181 10.78 1.25 -5.19
C SER A 181 10.30 -0.11 -5.71
N LEU A 182 11.25 -1.00 -5.96
CA LEU A 182 11.03 -2.30 -6.58
C LEU A 182 11.65 -3.39 -5.71
N VAL A 183 10.92 -4.48 -5.55
CA VAL A 183 11.40 -5.67 -4.87
C VAL A 183 11.37 -6.84 -5.85
N LEU A 184 12.53 -7.45 -6.07
CA LEU A 184 12.67 -8.68 -6.83
C LEU A 184 12.81 -9.86 -5.86
N VAL A 185 11.81 -10.72 -5.83
CA VAL A 185 11.79 -11.94 -5.01
C VAL A 185 12.36 -13.12 -5.80
N GLU A 186 13.15 -13.98 -5.15
CA GLU A 186 13.78 -15.18 -5.75
C GLU A 186 14.73 -14.87 -6.93
N GLY A 187 15.11 -13.61 -7.13
CA GLY A 187 15.95 -13.18 -8.26
C GLY A 187 17.44 -13.01 -7.93
N VAL A 188 18.28 -13.26 -8.93
CA VAL A 188 19.74 -13.06 -8.83
C VAL A 188 20.07 -11.60 -9.17
N SER A 189 20.48 -10.85 -8.15
CA SER A 189 21.14 -9.53 -8.21
C SER A 189 20.66 -8.60 -9.35
N ALA A 190 19.54 -7.91 -9.12
CA ALA A 190 19.07 -6.86 -10.00
C ALA A 190 19.87 -5.56 -9.78
N VAL A 191 20.38 -5.00 -10.87
CA VAL A 191 21.19 -3.78 -10.84
C VAL A 191 20.30 -2.53 -10.89
N GLY A 192 20.19 -1.83 -9.76
CA GLY A 192 19.55 -0.52 -9.63
C GLY A 192 19.42 -0.04 -8.19
N GLY A 193 19.68 1.24 -7.91
CA GLY A 193 19.61 1.79 -6.54
C GLY A 193 18.20 1.85 -5.93
N ASN A 194 17.17 1.63 -6.74
CA ASN A 194 15.77 1.54 -6.33
C ASN A 194 15.23 0.10 -6.31
N VAL A 195 16.10 -0.89 -6.47
CA VAL A 195 15.72 -2.31 -6.51
C VAL A 195 16.32 -3.04 -5.32
N LEU A 196 15.47 -3.74 -4.57
CA LEU A 196 15.85 -4.63 -3.50
C LEU A 196 15.65 -6.08 -3.96
N CYS A 197 16.70 -6.89 -3.91
CA CYS A 197 16.58 -8.32 -4.15
C CYS A 197 16.43 -9.05 -2.82
N VAL A 198 15.40 -9.89 -2.70
CA VAL A 198 15.18 -10.74 -1.53
C VAL A 198 15.10 -12.20 -1.93
N PRO A 199 15.64 -13.12 -1.12
CA PRO A 199 15.60 -14.55 -1.43
C PRO A 199 14.17 -15.12 -1.32
N SER A 200 13.31 -14.50 -0.51
CA SER A 200 11.94 -14.94 -0.27
C SER A 200 11.06 -13.76 0.14
N VAL A 201 9.76 -13.86 -0.12
CA VAL A 201 8.75 -12.91 0.33
C VAL A 201 8.70 -12.77 1.86
N ALA A 202 9.11 -13.81 2.60
CA ALA A 202 9.21 -13.77 4.06
C ALA A 202 10.19 -12.70 4.58
N ALA A 203 11.17 -12.28 3.77
CA ALA A 203 12.09 -11.22 4.16
C ALA A 203 11.42 -9.84 4.22
N LEU A 204 10.20 -9.71 3.68
CA LEU A 204 9.41 -8.48 3.63
C LEU A 204 8.40 -8.38 4.79
N GLU A 205 8.44 -9.33 5.72
CA GLU A 205 7.65 -9.28 6.94
C GLU A 205 8.01 -7.99 7.72
N VAL A 206 6.98 -7.20 8.02
CA VAL A 206 7.12 -5.93 8.72
C VAL A 206 7.17 -6.23 10.22
N ASP A 207 8.12 -5.61 10.92
CA ASP A 207 8.25 -5.77 12.36
C ASP A 207 7.02 -5.09 13.01
N ALA A 208 6.04 -5.89 13.42
CA ALA A 208 4.85 -5.38 14.12
C ALA A 208 5.25 -5.05 15.56
N GLU A 209 5.28 -3.76 15.90
CA GLU A 209 5.27 -3.28 17.29
C GLU A 209 3.90 -3.46 17.95
#